data_AF-A0A1G4I7T4-F1
#
_entry.id   AF-A0A1G4I7T4-F1
#
_cell.length_a   1.000
_cell.length_b   1.000
_cell.length_c   1.000
_cell.angle_alpha   90.00
_cell.angle_beta   90.00
_cell.angle_gamma   90.00
#
_symmetry.space_group_name_H-M   'P 1'
#
loop_
_entity.id
_entity.type
_entity.pdbx_description
1 polymer ?
#
loop_
_entity_poly.entity_id
_entity_poly.type
_entity_poly.pdbx_seq_one_letter_code
_entity_poly.pdbx_strand_id
1 'polypeptide(L)'
;MVCLCASAAASQDAAKNSKICDSTDMAFNTGQLDYASQGGALTAFGHIMTLCSKKYSTPELTTANINNLLHAFRTNIGRYEGAANSDHTYRFGKGKAASGSCSGDHGTADVCISYAAVLGKQQGGKDALTAIKWVDKLLTVKGKLATREQQIKRKQHQQSAMINLVTVAEGLYEEAAHGRPQADTKDPIPKPQKVDPTQTKACENHNKNKTSCESIDKCE
;
A
#
# COMPACT_ATOMS: atom_id res chain seq x y z
N MET A 1 15.34 12.43 -2.39
CA MET A 1 15.08 13.85 -2.05
C MET A 1 16.36 14.66 -2.01
N VAL A 2 17.39 14.28 -1.22
CA VAL A 2 18.68 15.01 -1.20
C VAL A 2 19.27 15.15 -2.62
N CYS A 3 19.41 14.06 -3.37
CA CYS A 3 19.88 14.08 -4.77
C CYS A 3 19.03 14.90 -5.75
N LEU A 4 17.85 15.39 -5.33
CA LEU A 4 16.94 16.18 -6.16
C LEU A 4 16.93 17.67 -5.79
N CYS A 5 17.39 18.01 -4.59
CA CYS A 5 17.18 19.32 -3.99
C CYS A 5 18.46 19.95 -3.44
N ALA A 6 19.48 19.15 -3.13
CA ALA A 6 20.74 19.58 -2.53
C ALA A 6 21.88 19.48 -3.54
N SER A 7 22.92 20.28 -3.33
CA SER A 7 24.08 20.40 -4.22
C SER A 7 25.28 19.60 -3.72
N ALA A 8 26.15 19.19 -4.65
CA ALA A 8 27.37 18.42 -4.33
C ALA A 8 28.47 19.25 -3.64
N ALA A 9 28.37 20.59 -3.69
CA ALA A 9 29.45 21.49 -3.32
C ALA A 9 29.13 22.23 -2.02
N ALA A 10 30.01 22.08 -1.02
CA ALA A 10 29.89 22.74 0.28
C ALA A 10 30.07 24.29 0.23
N SER A 11 30.46 24.84 -0.92
CA SER A 11 30.95 26.22 -1.06
C SER A 11 30.32 27.02 -2.19
N GLN A 12 29.19 26.59 -2.75
CA GLN A 12 28.50 27.44 -3.72
C GLN A 12 27.80 28.60 -3.03
N ASP A 13 28.08 29.80 -3.55
CA ASP A 13 27.54 31.09 -3.14
C ASP A 13 26.01 31.02 -3.02
N ALA A 14 25.44 31.50 -1.91
CA ALA A 14 23.99 31.43 -1.65
C ALA A 14 23.17 32.13 -2.75
N ALA A 15 23.76 33.12 -3.44
CA ALA A 15 23.16 33.80 -4.59
C ALA A 15 23.15 32.97 -5.89
N LYS A 16 24.00 31.94 -6.01
CA LYS A 16 24.08 31.00 -7.14
C LYS A 16 23.46 29.64 -6.83
N ASN A 17 23.13 29.38 -5.57
CA ASN A 17 22.36 28.21 -5.11
C ASN A 17 20.88 28.36 -5.48
N SER A 18 20.55 28.32 -6.77
CA SER A 18 19.17 28.08 -7.19
C SER A 18 18.76 26.70 -6.66
N LYS A 19 18.08 26.67 -5.51
CA LYS A 19 17.51 25.46 -4.94
C LYS A 19 16.52 24.93 -5.95
N ILE A 20 16.80 23.76 -6.50
CA ILE A 20 15.97 23.18 -7.57
C ILE A 20 14.59 22.80 -7.06
N CYS A 21 14.52 22.40 -5.80
CA CYS A 21 13.26 22.31 -5.07
C CYS A 21 12.88 23.72 -4.60
N ASP A 22 12.36 24.51 -5.53
CA ASP A 22 11.97 25.90 -5.29
C ASP A 22 10.89 26.00 -4.21
N SER A 23 11.01 27.02 -3.37
CA SER A 23 10.09 27.30 -2.28
C SER A 23 10.11 28.77 -1.92
N THR A 24 8.96 29.31 -1.52
CA THR A 24 8.85 30.64 -0.93
C THR A 24 9.15 30.66 0.57
N ASP A 25 9.41 29.50 1.20
CA ASP A 25 9.71 29.39 2.63
C ASP A 25 11.12 29.92 2.93
N MET A 26 11.20 31.02 3.69
CA MET A 26 12.47 31.68 4.03
C MET A 26 13.41 30.77 4.83
N ALA A 27 12.90 29.97 5.77
CA ALA A 27 13.74 29.09 6.59
C ALA A 27 14.36 27.96 5.76
N PHE A 28 13.62 27.45 4.77
CA PHE A 28 14.15 26.52 3.79
C PHE A 28 15.18 27.22 2.90
N ASN A 29 14.93 28.45 2.46
CA ASN A 29 15.82 29.20 1.56
C ASN A 29 17.12 29.66 2.22
N THR A 30 17.15 29.89 3.54
CA THR A 30 18.38 30.22 4.26
C THR A 30 19.21 29.00 4.68
N GLY A 31 18.60 27.81 4.76
CA GLY A 31 19.32 26.58 5.14
C GLY A 31 20.34 26.13 4.09
N GLN A 32 21.51 25.64 4.52
CA GLN A 32 22.48 25.05 3.61
C GLN A 32 21.98 23.67 3.13
N LEU A 33 21.94 23.46 1.81
CA LEU A 33 21.55 22.19 1.19
C LEU A 33 22.74 21.61 0.42
N ASP A 34 23.71 21.07 1.15
CA ASP A 34 24.81 20.31 0.58
C ASP A 34 24.70 18.82 0.93
N TYR A 35 25.26 17.98 0.07
CA TYR A 35 25.44 16.55 0.34
C TYR A 35 26.91 16.11 0.26
N ALA A 36 27.84 17.07 0.35
CA ALA A 36 29.28 16.82 0.24
C ALA A 36 29.81 15.90 1.35
N SER A 37 29.12 15.88 2.50
CA SER A 37 29.38 14.97 3.62
C SER A 37 28.10 14.27 4.06
N GLN A 38 28.24 13.17 4.80
CA GLN A 38 27.09 12.49 5.41
C GLN A 38 26.33 13.41 6.36
N GLY A 39 27.04 14.23 7.15
CA GLY A 39 26.42 15.22 8.06
C GLY A 39 25.63 16.28 7.29
N GLY A 40 26.23 16.83 6.23
CA GLY A 40 25.55 17.78 5.33
C GLY A 40 24.29 17.18 4.70
N ALA A 41 24.39 15.95 4.18
CA ALA A 41 23.25 15.25 3.58
C ALA A 41 22.10 15.02 4.56
N LEU A 42 22.38 14.70 5.83
CA LEU A 42 21.37 14.55 6.88
C LEU A 42 20.69 15.88 7.21
N THR A 43 21.47 16.95 7.35
CA THR A 43 20.94 18.30 7.58
C THR A 43 20.06 18.75 6.41
N ALA A 44 20.53 18.59 5.17
CA ALA A 44 19.77 18.90 3.96
C ALA A 44 18.46 18.09 3.90
N PHE A 45 18.51 16.79 4.22
CA PHE A 45 17.31 15.96 4.30
C PHE A 45 16.31 16.48 5.35
N GLY A 46 16.78 16.87 6.54
CA GLY A 46 15.93 17.44 7.59
C GLY A 46 15.23 18.73 7.16
N HIS A 47 15.94 19.63 6.48
CA HIS A 47 15.35 20.85 5.93
C HIS A 47 14.30 20.56 4.86
N ILE A 48 14.58 19.63 3.93
CA ILE A 48 13.62 19.23 2.90
C ILE A 48 12.37 18.61 3.52
N MET A 49 12.52 17.72 4.50
CA MET A 49 11.39 17.08 5.17
C MET A 49 10.54 18.09 5.95
N THR A 50 11.18 19.06 6.60
CA THR A 50 10.49 20.15 7.33
C THR A 50 9.70 21.04 6.37
N LEU A 51 10.24 21.30 5.17
CA LEU A 51 9.50 22.01 4.14
C LEU A 51 8.29 21.19 3.66
N CYS A 52 8.49 19.91 3.37
CA CYS A 52 7.42 19.03 2.90
C CYS A 52 6.27 18.94 3.91
N SER A 53 6.55 18.83 5.20
CA SER A 53 5.51 18.74 6.24
C SER A 53 4.72 20.03 6.44
N LYS A 54 5.31 21.19 6.14
CA LYS A 54 4.59 22.48 6.12
C LYS A 54 3.65 22.62 4.93
N LYS A 55 4.06 22.12 3.75
CA LYS A 55 3.31 22.27 2.51
C LYS A 55 2.24 21.20 2.30
N TYR A 56 2.49 19.99 2.78
CA TYR A 56 1.64 18.83 2.54
C TYR A 56 1.37 18.10 3.84
N SER A 57 0.10 17.77 4.07
CA SER A 57 -0.25 16.85 5.15
C SER A 57 0.33 15.47 4.85
N THR A 58 0.85 14.81 5.89
CA THR A 58 1.32 13.43 5.79
C THR A 58 0.13 12.54 5.42
N PRO A 59 0.17 11.83 4.28
CA PRO A 59 -0.92 10.93 3.90
C PRO A 59 -1.12 9.84 4.94
N GLU A 60 -2.36 9.47 5.21
CA GLU A 60 -2.66 8.30 6.04
C GLU A 60 -2.05 7.03 5.44
N LEU A 61 -1.57 6.15 6.32
CA LEU A 61 -0.97 4.89 5.90
C LEU A 61 -2.05 3.88 5.49
N THR A 62 -2.51 3.98 4.24
CA THR A 62 -3.52 3.10 3.65
C THR A 62 -2.99 2.44 2.37
N THR A 63 -3.58 1.29 2.02
CA THR A 63 -3.28 0.59 0.76
C THR A 63 -3.48 1.50 -0.46
N ALA A 64 -4.55 2.31 -0.45
CA ALA A 64 -4.87 3.25 -1.52
C ALA A 64 -3.81 4.36 -1.65
N ASN A 65 -3.41 4.98 -0.54
CA ASN A 65 -2.41 6.05 -0.56
C ASN A 65 -1.04 5.53 -1.02
N ILE A 66 -0.63 4.33 -0.59
CA ILE A 66 0.60 3.70 -1.09
C ILE A 66 0.54 3.50 -2.61
N ASN A 67 -0.57 2.97 -3.14
CA ASN A 67 -0.74 2.78 -4.59
C ASN A 67 -0.68 4.11 -5.34
N ASN A 68 -1.35 5.15 -4.85
CA ASN A 68 -1.35 6.47 -5.48
C ASN A 68 0.06 7.08 -5.53
N LEU A 69 0.83 6.98 -4.44
CA LEU A 69 2.20 7.47 -4.38
C LEU A 69 3.14 6.68 -5.30
N LEU A 70 3.00 5.35 -5.35
CA LEU A 70 3.78 4.50 -6.26
C LEU A 70 3.43 4.77 -7.73
N HIS A 71 2.16 5.01 -8.03
CA HIS A 71 1.70 5.40 -9.36
C HIS A 71 2.28 6.75 -9.76
N ALA A 72 2.19 7.77 -8.88
CA ALA A 72 2.79 9.07 -9.11
C ALA A 72 4.32 8.98 -9.31
N PHE A 73 5.01 8.12 -8.55
CA PHE A 73 6.43 7.89 -8.76
C PHE A 73 6.69 7.27 -10.14
N ARG A 74 5.95 6.22 -10.52
CA ARG A 74 6.08 5.54 -11.81
C ARG A 74 5.88 6.49 -12.99
N THR A 75 4.89 7.37 -12.93
CA THR A 75 4.61 8.32 -14.02
C THR A 75 5.64 9.43 -14.15
N ASN A 76 6.43 9.68 -13.10
CA ASN A 76 7.48 10.70 -13.11
C ASN A 76 8.89 10.14 -13.39
N ILE A 77 9.08 8.81 -13.35
CA ILE A 77 10.30 8.19 -13.88
C ILE A 77 10.28 8.28 -15.41
N GLY A 78 11.39 8.72 -16.00
CA GLY A 78 11.58 8.85 -17.44
C GLY A 78 10.86 10.06 -18.05
N ARG A 79 10.22 10.90 -17.23
CA ARG A 79 9.40 12.03 -17.69
C ARG A 79 10.19 13.11 -18.43
N TYR A 80 11.46 13.33 -18.07
CA TYR A 80 12.31 14.36 -18.69
C TYR A 80 13.27 13.70 -19.69
N GLU A 81 13.27 14.20 -20.92
CA GLU A 81 14.12 13.70 -22.01
C GLU A 81 15.60 14.01 -21.78
N GLY A 82 16.47 13.05 -22.09
CA GLY A 82 17.89 13.30 -22.34
C GLY A 82 18.18 13.27 -23.84
N ALA A 83 19.01 14.15 -24.37
CA ALA A 83 19.46 14.11 -25.76
C ALA A 83 20.48 12.97 -25.95
N ALA A 84 20.01 11.72 -25.93
CA ALA A 84 20.70 10.55 -26.47
C ALA A 84 19.70 9.38 -26.52
N ASN A 85 19.50 8.84 -27.71
CA ASN A 85 18.50 7.83 -28.10
C ASN A 85 18.68 6.44 -27.45
N SER A 86 19.05 6.31 -26.17
CA SER A 86 19.28 4.98 -25.57
C SER A 86 18.98 4.75 -24.08
N ASP A 87 18.67 5.74 -23.23
CA ASP A 87 18.58 5.48 -21.76
C ASP A 87 17.39 6.13 -21.03
N HIS A 88 16.33 6.49 -21.75
CA HIS A 88 15.22 7.30 -21.24
C HIS A 88 14.36 6.71 -20.11
N THR A 89 14.46 5.43 -19.78
CA THR A 89 13.38 4.79 -19.01
C THR A 89 13.51 4.84 -17.50
N TYR A 90 14.63 5.32 -16.93
CA TYR A 90 14.94 5.06 -15.52
C TYR A 90 15.39 6.27 -14.69
N ARG A 91 15.20 7.51 -15.15
CA ARG A 91 15.60 8.72 -14.40
C ARG A 91 14.41 9.37 -13.68
N PHE A 92 14.59 9.81 -12.44
CA PHE A 92 13.62 10.63 -11.72
C PHE A 92 14.19 12.03 -11.48
N GLY A 93 13.47 13.08 -11.87
CA GLY A 93 13.97 14.47 -11.85
C GLY A 93 14.54 14.93 -13.20
N LYS A 94 14.96 16.20 -13.28
CA LYS A 94 15.47 16.80 -14.51
C LYS A 94 16.98 16.55 -14.61
N GLY A 95 17.42 15.94 -15.69
CA GLY A 95 18.84 15.65 -15.95
C GLY A 95 19.38 16.45 -17.13
N LYS A 96 20.71 16.55 -17.23
CA LYS A 96 21.38 17.05 -18.43
C LYS A 96 21.14 16.09 -19.59
N ALA A 97 20.88 16.69 -20.74
CA ALA A 97 20.49 15.96 -21.94
C ALA A 97 21.61 15.03 -22.45
N ALA A 98 22.88 15.45 -22.36
CA ALA A 98 23.99 14.82 -23.08
C ALA A 98 24.76 13.72 -22.34
N SER A 99 24.49 13.47 -21.06
CA SER A 99 25.20 12.46 -20.27
C SER A 99 24.19 11.68 -19.43
N GLY A 100 24.11 10.36 -19.60
CA GLY A 100 23.21 9.49 -18.82
C GLY A 100 23.44 9.50 -17.30
N SER A 101 24.36 10.32 -16.80
CA SER A 101 24.65 10.56 -15.39
C SER A 101 23.85 11.74 -14.82
N CYS A 102 23.50 11.66 -13.53
CA CYS A 102 23.02 12.79 -12.74
C CYS A 102 24.22 13.40 -12.01
N SER A 103 24.70 14.56 -12.45
CA SER A 103 25.89 15.19 -11.86
C SER A 103 25.62 15.92 -10.54
N GLY A 104 24.35 16.30 -10.28
CA GLY A 104 24.02 17.13 -9.13
C GLY A 104 24.38 18.61 -9.32
N ASP A 105 24.71 19.03 -10.55
CA ASP A 105 25.05 20.41 -10.87
C ASP A 105 23.78 21.27 -10.96
N HIS A 106 23.66 22.20 -10.03
CA HIS A 106 22.54 23.15 -9.97
C HIS A 106 22.59 24.21 -11.06
N GLY A 107 23.79 24.62 -11.51
CA GLY A 107 23.95 25.65 -12.54
C GLY A 107 23.38 25.22 -13.90
N THR A 108 23.34 23.90 -14.14
CA THR A 108 22.76 23.30 -15.35
C THR A 108 21.45 22.55 -15.09
N ALA A 109 20.94 22.60 -13.86
CA ALA A 109 19.77 21.86 -13.40
C ALA A 109 19.83 20.34 -13.67
N ASP A 110 21.03 19.75 -13.60
CA ASP A 110 21.27 18.30 -13.79
C ASP A 110 21.12 17.54 -12.46
N VAL A 111 19.90 17.55 -11.94
CA VAL A 111 19.60 17.08 -10.59
C VAL A 111 18.49 16.04 -10.67
N CYS A 112 18.94 14.79 -10.66
CA CYS A 112 18.12 13.62 -10.85
C CYS A 112 18.64 12.40 -10.09
N ILE A 113 17.84 11.34 -10.08
CA ILE A 113 18.22 10.02 -9.61
C ILE A 113 18.16 9.06 -10.80
N SER A 114 19.26 8.38 -11.10
CA SER A 114 19.28 7.32 -12.12
C SER A 114 19.02 5.96 -11.48
N TYR A 115 17.97 5.28 -11.92
CA TYR A 115 17.64 3.90 -11.57
C TYR A 115 18.11 2.89 -12.64
N ALA A 116 18.90 3.31 -13.63
CA ALA A 116 19.32 2.46 -14.74
C ALA A 116 20.05 1.19 -14.28
N ALA A 117 20.89 1.27 -13.25
CA ALA A 117 21.60 0.11 -12.72
C ALA A 117 20.68 -0.96 -12.10
N VAL A 118 19.50 -0.55 -11.63
CA VAL A 118 18.54 -1.38 -10.90
C VAL A 118 17.44 -1.88 -11.82
N LEU A 119 16.94 -1.01 -12.70
CA LEU A 119 15.82 -1.30 -13.60
C LEU A 119 16.28 -1.78 -14.98
N GLY A 120 17.43 -1.31 -15.48
CA GLY A 120 17.97 -1.68 -16.80
C GLY A 120 18.48 -3.12 -16.91
N LYS A 121 18.61 -3.82 -15.78
CA LYS A 121 18.98 -5.25 -15.73
C LYS A 121 17.79 -6.20 -15.69
N GLN A 122 16.56 -5.67 -15.59
CA GLN A 122 15.36 -6.51 -15.48
C GLN A 122 14.90 -6.95 -16.88
N GLN A 123 15.30 -8.16 -17.29
CA GLN A 123 14.70 -8.87 -18.41
C GLN A 123 13.60 -9.80 -17.87
N GLY A 124 12.33 -9.47 -18.12
CA GLY A 124 11.20 -10.37 -17.91
C GLY A 124 10.24 -10.01 -16.77
N GLY A 125 9.03 -9.58 -17.16
CA GLY A 125 7.72 -9.88 -16.55
C GLY A 125 7.38 -9.42 -15.12
N LYS A 126 8.35 -9.26 -14.21
CA LYS A 126 8.09 -8.74 -12.86
C LYS A 126 8.00 -7.21 -12.91
N ASP A 127 7.14 -6.64 -12.07
CA ASP A 127 7.00 -5.20 -11.95
C ASP A 127 8.38 -4.60 -11.59
N ALA A 128 9.03 -4.00 -12.59
CA ALA A 128 10.45 -3.63 -12.55
C ALA A 128 10.78 -2.75 -11.33
N LEU A 129 9.79 -1.99 -10.84
CA LEU A 129 9.92 -1.12 -9.68
C LEU A 129 10.25 -1.85 -8.37
N THR A 130 9.93 -3.14 -8.23
CA THR A 130 10.28 -3.94 -7.04
C THR A 130 11.80 -4.07 -6.86
N ALA A 131 12.59 -3.91 -7.92
CA ALA A 131 14.04 -3.88 -7.82
C ALA A 131 14.55 -2.66 -7.02
N ILE A 132 13.75 -1.60 -6.90
CA ILE A 132 14.07 -0.43 -6.08
C ILE A 132 13.75 -0.75 -4.61
N LYS A 133 14.79 -0.86 -3.77
CA LYS A 133 14.67 -1.28 -2.36
C LYS A 133 13.63 -0.52 -1.53
N TRP A 134 13.49 0.80 -1.73
CA TRP A 134 12.50 1.57 -0.96
C TRP A 134 11.07 1.32 -1.46
N VAL A 135 10.88 1.01 -2.74
CA VAL A 135 9.58 0.62 -3.32
C VAL A 135 9.18 -0.75 -2.79
N ASP A 136 10.10 -1.71 -2.77
CA ASP A 136 9.86 -3.05 -2.22
C ASP A 136 9.37 -3.02 -0.76
N LYS A 137 9.98 -2.16 0.07
CA LYS A 137 9.53 -1.93 1.45
C LYS A 137 8.09 -1.41 1.51
N LEU A 138 7.72 -0.46 0.64
CA LEU A 138 6.33 0.05 0.59
C LEU A 138 5.34 -1.02 0.15
N LEU A 139 5.71 -1.87 -0.81
CA LEU A 139 4.88 -2.99 -1.25
C LEU A 139 4.73 -4.05 -0.15
N THR A 140 5.77 -4.30 0.63
CA THR A 140 5.70 -5.16 1.82
C THR A 140 4.73 -4.59 2.86
N VAL A 141 4.82 -3.29 3.14
CA VAL A 141 3.89 -2.61 4.07
C VAL A 141 2.46 -2.69 3.54
N LYS A 142 2.25 -2.49 2.24
CA LYS A 142 0.94 -2.65 1.59
C LYS A 142 0.36 -4.04 1.83
N GLY A 143 1.15 -5.10 1.66
CA GLY A 143 0.73 -6.47 1.93
C GLY A 143 0.31 -6.67 3.39
N LYS A 144 1.07 -6.12 4.34
CA LYS A 144 0.73 -6.18 5.78
C LYS A 144 -0.57 -5.42 6.11
N LEU A 145 -0.80 -4.27 5.48
CA LEU A 145 -2.04 -3.50 5.66
C LEU A 145 -3.26 -4.28 5.17
N ALA A 146 -3.19 -4.86 3.97
CA ALA A 146 -4.26 -5.68 3.42
C ALA A 146 -4.60 -6.88 4.33
N THR A 147 -3.57 -7.57 4.84
CA THR A 147 -3.76 -8.67 5.81
C THR A 147 -4.45 -8.17 7.10
N ARG A 148 -4.02 -7.01 7.62
CA ARG A 148 -4.63 -6.42 8.81
C ARG A 148 -6.10 -6.07 8.59
N GLU A 149 -6.44 -5.45 7.46
CA GLU A 149 -7.82 -5.12 7.10
C GLU A 149 -8.70 -6.38 7.05
N GLN A 150 -8.21 -7.47 6.46
CA GLN A 150 -8.93 -8.75 6.43
C GLN A 150 -9.11 -9.35 7.82
N GLN A 151 -8.07 -9.29 8.67
CA GLN A 151 -8.14 -9.77 10.04
C GLN A 151 -9.15 -8.99 10.89
N ILE A 152 -9.23 -7.66 10.70
CA ILE A 152 -10.21 -6.81 11.39
C ILE A 152 -11.64 -7.24 10.99
N LYS A 153 -11.91 -7.40 9.69
CA LYS A 153 -13.22 -7.86 9.21
C LYS A 153 -13.61 -9.21 9.78
N ARG A 154 -12.67 -10.17 9.80
CA ARG A 154 -12.89 -11.49 10.38
C ARG A 154 -13.19 -11.42 11.88
N LYS A 155 -12.44 -10.60 12.62
CA LYS A 155 -12.67 -10.39 14.05
C LYS A 155 -14.07 -9.81 14.31
N GLN A 156 -14.46 -8.78 13.56
CA GLN A 156 -15.79 -8.16 13.69
C GLN A 156 -16.90 -9.18 13.43
N HIS A 157 -16.78 -9.97 12.36
CA HIS A 157 -17.75 -11.01 12.06
C HIS A 157 -17.85 -12.07 13.16
N GLN A 158 -16.71 -12.54 13.70
CA GLN A 158 -16.67 -13.48 14.81
C GLN A 158 -17.28 -12.91 16.09
N GLN A 159 -17.04 -11.63 16.39
CA GLN A 159 -17.65 -10.95 17.53
C GLN A 159 -19.16 -10.88 17.39
N SER A 160 -19.68 -10.50 16.21
CA SER A 160 -21.13 -10.50 15.96
C SER A 160 -21.75 -11.88 16.08
N ALA A 161 -21.09 -12.93 15.55
CA ALA A 161 -21.56 -14.30 15.69
C ALA A 161 -21.60 -14.75 17.16
N MET A 162 -20.60 -14.37 17.96
CA MET A 162 -20.55 -14.69 19.38
C MET A 162 -21.64 -13.96 20.18
N ILE A 163 -21.91 -12.69 19.88
CA ILE A 163 -23.02 -11.94 20.49
C ILE A 163 -24.34 -12.63 20.18
N ASN A 164 -24.60 -12.98 18.92
CA ASN A 164 -25.82 -13.68 18.54
C ASN A 164 -25.97 -15.03 19.24
N LEU A 165 -24.88 -15.78 19.40
CA LEU A 165 -24.91 -17.08 20.10
C LEU A 165 -25.32 -16.91 21.56
N VAL A 166 -24.79 -15.88 22.26
CA VAL A 166 -25.17 -15.57 23.63
C VAL A 166 -26.65 -15.21 23.71
N THR A 167 -27.13 -14.34 22.82
CA THR A 167 -28.55 -13.95 22.79
C THR A 167 -29.48 -15.14 22.54
N VAL A 168 -29.11 -16.06 21.64
CA VAL A 168 -29.89 -17.29 21.42
C VAL A 168 -29.87 -18.19 22.64
N ALA A 169 -28.72 -18.34 23.31
CA ALA A 169 -28.61 -19.16 24.51
C ALA A 169 -29.44 -18.59 25.68
N GLU A 170 -29.43 -17.27 25.86
CA GLU A 170 -30.28 -16.57 26.84
C GLU A 170 -31.76 -16.78 26.53
N GLY A 171 -32.17 -16.61 25.26
CA GLY A 171 -33.55 -16.85 24.84
C GLY A 171 -34.01 -18.30 25.08
N LEU A 172 -33.17 -19.28 24.75
CA LEU A 172 -33.45 -20.69 25.02
C LEU A 172 -33.54 -20.99 26.51
N TYR A 173 -32.71 -20.34 27.34
CA TYR A 173 -32.75 -20.50 28.79
C TYR A 173 -34.04 -19.91 29.36
N GLU A 174 -34.43 -18.70 28.95
CA GLU A 174 -35.70 -18.08 29.35
C GLU A 174 -36.91 -18.90 28.91
N GLU A 175 -36.88 -19.44 27.68
CA GLU A 175 -37.91 -20.34 27.18
C GLU A 175 -38.00 -21.62 28.02
N ALA A 176 -36.87 -22.23 28.39
CA ALA A 176 -36.86 -23.40 29.26
C ALA A 176 -37.31 -23.09 30.70
N ALA A 177 -36.99 -21.90 31.21
CA ALA A 177 -37.31 -21.49 32.59
C ALA A 177 -38.77 -21.02 32.77
N HIS A 178 -39.37 -20.44 31.74
CA HIS A 178 -40.71 -19.83 31.78
C HIS A 178 -41.71 -20.46 30.81
N GLY A 179 -41.26 -21.38 29.96
CA GLY A 179 -42.14 -22.20 29.15
C GLY A 179 -43.11 -22.95 30.03
N ARG A 180 -44.42 -22.79 29.77
CA ARG A 180 -45.42 -23.69 30.35
C ARG A 180 -44.97 -25.13 30.04
N PRO A 181 -45.06 -26.07 31.00
CA PRO A 181 -45.03 -27.48 30.61
C PRO A 181 -46.05 -27.62 29.49
N GLN A 182 -45.64 -28.22 28.36
CA GLN A 182 -46.60 -28.64 27.35
C GLN A 182 -47.75 -29.27 28.12
N ALA A 183 -48.94 -28.65 28.02
CA ALA A 183 -50.12 -29.28 28.55
C ALA A 183 -50.12 -30.71 28.01
N ASP A 184 -50.50 -31.68 28.84
CA ASP A 184 -50.79 -33.05 28.45
C ASP A 184 -51.91 -33.05 27.38
N THR A 185 -51.61 -32.54 26.18
CA THR A 185 -52.32 -32.90 24.97
C THR A 185 -51.80 -34.28 24.67
N LYS A 186 -52.66 -35.27 24.94
CA LYS A 186 -52.57 -36.66 24.48
C LYS A 186 -52.60 -36.77 22.95
N ASP A 187 -51.99 -35.83 22.25
CA ASP A 187 -51.77 -35.90 20.82
C ASP A 187 -50.37 -36.46 20.58
N PRO A 188 -50.21 -37.43 19.67
CA PRO A 188 -48.93 -38.09 19.46
C PRO A 188 -47.88 -37.04 19.09
N ILE A 189 -46.80 -37.00 19.87
CA ILE A 189 -45.56 -36.30 19.50
C ILE A 189 -45.18 -36.78 18.09
N PRO A 190 -45.11 -35.91 17.08
CA PRO A 190 -44.58 -36.30 15.78
C PRO A 190 -43.12 -36.72 16.03
N LYS A 191 -42.84 -38.00 15.85
CA LYS A 191 -41.45 -38.49 15.87
C LYS A 191 -40.63 -37.60 14.94
N PRO A 192 -39.42 -37.16 15.33
CA PRO A 192 -38.51 -36.56 14.37
C PRO A 192 -38.40 -37.54 13.20
N GLN A 193 -38.75 -37.07 12.01
CA GLN A 193 -38.55 -37.85 10.79
C GLN A 193 -37.08 -38.25 10.80
N LYS A 194 -36.83 -39.56 10.75
CA LYS A 194 -35.50 -40.09 10.51
C LYS A 194 -34.99 -39.37 9.27
N VAL A 195 -33.97 -38.54 9.45
CA VAL A 195 -33.21 -38.01 8.33
C VAL A 195 -32.74 -39.23 7.54
N ASP A 196 -33.20 -39.32 6.30
CA ASP A 196 -32.85 -40.41 5.41
C ASP A 196 -31.31 -40.43 5.27
N PRO A 197 -30.64 -41.59 5.51
CA PRO A 197 -29.18 -41.70 5.48
C PRO A 197 -28.55 -41.35 4.11
N THR A 198 -29.36 -41.05 3.10
CA THR A 198 -28.90 -40.52 1.81
C THR A 198 -28.54 -39.03 1.82
N GLN A 199 -29.08 -38.20 2.71
CA GLN A 199 -28.72 -36.76 2.75
C GLN A 199 -27.39 -36.48 3.46
N THR A 200 -26.97 -37.32 4.41
CA THR A 200 -25.69 -37.13 5.11
C THR A 200 -24.48 -37.38 4.21
N LYS A 201 -24.62 -38.22 3.17
CA LYS A 201 -23.55 -38.50 2.20
C LYS A 201 -23.32 -37.38 1.16
N ALA A 202 -24.27 -36.44 1.01
CA ALA A 202 -24.11 -35.33 0.07
C ALA A 202 -23.22 -34.21 0.63
N CYS A 203 -23.13 -34.06 1.95
CA CYS A 203 -22.31 -33.01 2.57
C CYS A 203 -20.82 -33.40 2.74
N GLU A 204 -20.47 -34.69 2.75
CA GLU A 204 -19.08 -35.14 2.97
C GLU A 204 -18.24 -35.24 1.69
N ASN A 205 -18.83 -35.14 0.48
CA ASN A 205 -18.13 -35.41 -0.78
C ASN A 205 -17.74 -34.20 -1.65
N HIS A 206 -17.81 -32.97 -1.14
CA HIS A 206 -17.39 -31.79 -1.90
C HIS A 206 -15.86 -31.56 -1.96
N ASN A 207 -15.05 -32.50 -1.45
CA ASN A 207 -13.59 -32.39 -1.48
C ASN A 207 -12.93 -32.88 -2.79
N LYS A 208 -13.69 -33.22 -3.85
CA LYS A 208 -13.10 -33.85 -5.04
C LYS A 208 -13.46 -33.35 -6.44
N ASN A 209 -14.34 -32.37 -6.67
CA ASN A 209 -14.42 -31.78 -8.02
C ASN A 209 -14.87 -30.31 -8.03
N LYS A 210 -14.04 -29.51 -8.68
CA LYS A 210 -14.02 -28.05 -8.74
C LYS A 210 -14.55 -27.62 -10.10
N THR A 211 -15.88 -27.63 -10.30
CA THR A 211 -16.64 -26.97 -11.39
C THR A 211 -18.07 -27.53 -11.41
N SER A 212 -19.04 -26.86 -10.76
CA SER A 212 -20.50 -26.98 -11.04
C SER A 212 -21.41 -26.11 -10.14
N CYS A 213 -20.90 -25.11 -9.41
CA CYS A 213 -21.77 -24.19 -8.65
C CYS A 213 -22.18 -22.96 -9.48
N GLU A 214 -22.44 -23.15 -10.77
CA GLU A 214 -23.14 -22.17 -11.60
C GLU A 214 -24.39 -22.85 -12.15
N SER A 215 -25.52 -22.14 -12.03
CA SER A 215 -26.91 -22.51 -12.32
C SER A 215 -27.69 -23.19 -11.21
N ILE A 216 -28.72 -22.47 -10.76
CA ILE A 216 -30.13 -22.84 -10.50
C ILE A 216 -30.61 -21.81 -9.45
N ASP A 217 -30.80 -20.56 -9.85
CA ASP A 217 -32.12 -19.97 -10.11
C ASP A 217 -33.34 -20.86 -9.82
N LYS A 218 -34.27 -20.29 -9.04
CA LYS A 218 -35.66 -20.69 -8.72
C LYS A 218 -35.86 -21.47 -7.42
N CYS A 219 -36.24 -20.73 -6.38
CA CYS A 219 -37.30 -21.15 -5.47
C CYS A 219 -38.46 -20.16 -5.65
N GLU A 220 -39.63 -20.66 -6.04
CA GLU A 220 -40.93 -20.01 -5.76
C GLU A 220 -41.24 -20.09 -4.27
#